data_AF-A0A3B1CLT2-F1
#
_entry.id   AF-A0A3B1CLT2-F1
#
_cell.length_a   1.000
_cell.length_b   1.000
_cell.length_c   1.000
_cell.angle_alpha   90.00
_cell.angle_beta   90.00
_cell.angle_gamma   90.00
#
_symmetry.space_group_name_H-M   'P 1'
#
loop_
_entity.id
_entity.type
_entity.pdbx_description
1 polymer ?
#
loop_
_entity_poly.entity_id
_entity_poly.type
_entity_poly.pdbx_seq_one_letter_code
_entity_poly.pdbx_strand_id
1 'polypeptide(L)'
;LKTGRFDAWRDMLSSLPENLSGGRLVYLGGLGFVHNLWLDIAYDAGILPMIFLLIFHVMHLRSFIVVIRANLPLLLILIIVSFAASILVGFMVEPVMQGSVAYFSATCFFFGLVRRLYNDIRLPVCINDPGSESESVMH
;
A
#
# COMPACT_ATOMS: atom_id res chain seq x y z
N LEU A 1 8.38 32.55 1.51
CA LEU A 1 7.52 31.77 2.43
C LEU A 1 7.55 30.33 1.93
N LYS A 2 7.88 29.35 2.79
CA LYS A 2 7.77 27.93 2.41
C LYS A 2 6.28 27.60 2.25
N THR A 3 5.88 27.06 1.11
CA THR A 3 4.51 26.59 0.83
C THR A 3 4.10 25.50 1.83
N GLY A 4 2.83 25.48 2.20
CA GLY A 4 2.27 24.36 2.96
C GLY A 4 2.17 23.10 2.10
N ARG A 5 2.17 21.91 2.72
CA ARG A 5 2.03 20.63 2.00
C ARG A 5 0.75 20.58 1.16
N PHE A 6 -0.36 21.05 1.71
CA PHE A 6 -1.64 21.11 0.99
C PHE A 6 -1.61 22.05 -0.24
N ASP A 7 -0.86 23.14 -0.16
CA ASP A 7 -0.68 24.04 -1.29
C ASP A 7 0.13 23.35 -2.39
N ALA A 8 1.23 22.67 -2.03
CA ALA A 8 2.02 21.88 -2.96
C ALA A 8 1.21 20.77 -3.64
N TRP A 9 0.29 20.13 -2.91
CA TRP A 9 -0.60 19.11 -3.48
C TRP A 9 -1.58 19.73 -4.47
N ARG A 10 -2.18 20.87 -4.11
CA ARG A 10 -3.11 21.60 -4.99
C ARG A 10 -2.39 22.04 -6.26
N ASP A 11 -1.22 22.65 -6.13
CA ASP A 11 -0.42 23.13 -7.25
C ASP A 11 -0.06 21.97 -8.18
N MET A 12 0.45 20.86 -7.62
CA MET A 12 0.76 19.66 -8.40
C MET A 12 -0.48 19.09 -9.10
N LEU A 13 -1.60 18.91 -8.39
CA LEU A 13 -2.85 18.39 -8.97
C LEU A 13 -3.37 19.27 -10.11
N SER A 14 -3.31 20.59 -9.94
CA SER A 14 -3.76 21.54 -10.97
C SER A 14 -2.88 21.52 -12.22
N SER A 15 -1.60 21.20 -12.06
CA SER A 15 -0.61 21.15 -13.14
C SER A 15 -0.53 19.79 -13.85
N LEU A 16 -1.17 18.74 -13.33
CA LEU A 16 -1.12 17.39 -13.91
C LEU A 16 -1.54 17.31 -15.39
N PRO A 17 -2.62 17.98 -15.86
CA PRO A 17 -3.04 17.88 -17.26
C PRO A 17 -1.98 18.40 -18.24
N GLU A 18 -1.15 19.34 -17.81
CA GLU A 18 -0.10 19.95 -18.62
C GLU A 18 1.25 19.25 -18.47
N ASN A 19 1.42 18.42 -17.42
CA ASN A 19 2.69 17.80 -17.04
C ASN A 19 2.58 16.26 -16.97
N LEU A 20 2.07 15.64 -18.04
CA LEU A 20 1.80 14.19 -18.07
C LEU A 20 3.07 13.33 -18.00
N SER A 21 4.21 13.82 -18.50
CA SER A 21 5.49 13.10 -18.51
C SER A 21 6.32 13.26 -17.25
N GLY A 22 5.89 14.10 -16.30
CA GLY A 22 6.69 14.44 -15.12
C GLY A 22 7.88 15.35 -15.46
N GLY A 23 9.03 15.13 -14.83
CA GLY A 23 10.27 15.89 -15.07
C GLY A 23 10.47 17.11 -14.16
N ARG A 24 9.74 17.18 -13.04
CA ARG A 24 9.89 18.21 -12.01
C ARG A 24 9.72 19.66 -12.49
N LEU A 25 8.86 19.88 -13.47
CA LEU A 25 8.68 21.19 -14.11
C LEU A 25 7.84 22.18 -13.29
N VAL A 26 7.06 21.69 -12.33
CA VAL A 26 6.14 22.47 -11.50
C VAL A 26 6.90 23.16 -10.36
N TYR A 27 6.67 24.46 -10.18
CA TYR A 27 7.22 25.22 -9.06
C TYR A 27 6.40 24.99 -7.79
N LEU A 28 6.98 24.34 -6.78
CA LEU A 28 6.31 23.96 -5.53
C LEU A 28 6.61 24.95 -4.38
N GLY A 29 6.77 26.25 -4.69
CA GLY A 29 7.03 27.31 -3.70
C GLY A 29 8.29 27.08 -2.84
N GLY A 30 9.33 26.52 -3.46
CA GLY A 30 10.63 26.24 -2.83
C GLY A 30 10.73 24.88 -2.13
N LEU A 31 9.70 24.04 -2.20
CA LEU A 31 9.80 22.63 -1.83
C LEU A 31 10.49 21.83 -2.94
N GLY A 32 11.30 20.85 -2.56
CA GLY A 32 11.92 19.91 -3.52
C GLY A 32 10.99 18.77 -3.95
N PHE A 33 9.92 18.54 -3.19
CA PHE A 33 8.96 17.44 -3.37
C PHE A 33 7.56 17.87 -2.92
N VAL A 34 6.55 17.18 -3.42
CA VAL A 34 5.13 17.35 -3.08
C VAL A 34 4.81 16.76 -1.71
N HIS A 35 5.62 15.81 -1.22
CA HIS A 35 5.42 15.10 0.06
C HIS A 35 4.14 14.27 0.07
N ASN A 36 3.91 13.55 -1.02
CA ASN A 36 2.83 12.60 -1.20
C ASN A 36 3.27 11.61 -2.28
N LEU A 37 3.42 10.33 -1.95
CA LEU A 37 4.00 9.30 -2.81
C LEU A 37 3.44 9.33 -4.25
N TRP A 38 2.12 9.40 -4.41
CA TRP A 38 1.51 9.35 -5.74
C TRP A 38 1.81 10.61 -6.54
N LEU A 39 1.69 11.79 -5.91
CA LEU A 39 1.97 13.06 -6.57
C LEU A 39 3.47 13.26 -6.83
N ASP A 40 4.34 12.77 -5.94
CA ASP A 40 5.79 12.78 -6.13
C ASP A 40 6.21 11.89 -7.30
N ILE A 41 5.55 10.75 -7.50
CA ILE A 41 5.78 9.90 -8.67
C ILE A 41 5.28 10.57 -9.94
N ALA A 42 4.13 11.26 -9.89
CA ALA A 42 3.66 12.05 -11.02
C ALA A 42 4.58 13.23 -11.35
N TYR A 43 5.10 13.89 -10.33
CA TYR A 43 6.05 15.00 -10.45
C TYR A 43 7.37 14.56 -11.08
N ASP A 44 7.90 13.40 -10.66
CA ASP A 44 9.19 12.88 -11.15
C ASP A 44 9.06 12.17 -12.49
N ALA A 45 8.19 11.16 -12.56
CA ALA A 45 8.15 10.18 -13.64
C ALA A 45 6.87 10.25 -14.49
N GLY A 46 5.93 11.12 -14.13
CA GLY A 46 4.71 11.36 -14.88
C GLY A 46 3.51 10.53 -14.43
N ILE A 47 2.38 10.79 -15.09
CA ILE A 47 1.08 10.25 -14.69
C ILE A 47 1.00 8.74 -14.89
N LEU A 48 1.69 8.19 -15.90
CA LEU A 48 1.61 6.78 -16.23
C LEU A 48 2.18 5.89 -15.09
N PRO A 49 3.41 6.15 -14.57
CA PRO A 49 3.90 5.48 -13.35
C PRO A 49 2.97 5.65 -12.14
N MET A 50 2.39 6.84 -11.94
CA MET A 50 1.44 7.07 -10.85
C MET A 50 0.19 6.19 -10.98
N ILE A 51 -0.36 6.04 -12.19
CA ILE A 51 -1.52 5.19 -12.46
C ILE A 51 -1.21 3.73 -12.17
N PHE A 52 -0.06 3.21 -12.63
CA PHE A 52 0.33 1.82 -12.31
C PHE A 52 0.51 1.61 -10.81
N LEU A 53 1.07 2.59 -10.10
CA LEU A 53 1.18 2.55 -8.65
C LEU A 53 -0.21 2.54 -7.99
N LEU A 54 -1.16 3.35 -8.45
CA LEU A 54 -2.53 3.34 -7.93
C LEU A 54 -3.22 2.00 -8.18
N ILE A 55 -3.11 1.44 -9.39
CA ILE A 55 -3.65 0.12 -9.72
C ILE A 55 -3.06 -0.95 -8.79
N PHE A 56 -1.74 -0.93 -8.59
CA PHE A 56 -1.07 -1.84 -7.65
C PHE A 56 -1.67 -1.77 -6.24
N HIS A 57 -1.91 -0.57 -5.70
CA HIS A 57 -2.54 -0.40 -4.39
C HIS A 57 -4.00 -0.89 -4.36
N VAL A 58 -4.80 -0.55 -5.38
CA VAL A 58 -6.20 -0.97 -5.49
C VAL A 58 -6.33 -2.49 -5.54
N MET A 59 -5.42 -3.19 -6.25
CA MET A 59 -5.39 -4.65 -6.30
C MET A 59 -5.17 -5.30 -4.93
N HIS A 60 -4.40 -4.65 -4.05
CA HIS A 60 -4.13 -5.13 -2.70
C HIS A 60 -5.23 -4.78 -1.70
N LEU A 61 -6.00 -3.70 -1.93
CA LEU A 61 -7.10 -3.29 -1.05
C LEU A 61 -8.12 -4.42 -0.83
N ARG A 62 -8.43 -5.20 -1.88
CA ARG A 62 -9.32 -6.37 -1.76
C ARG A 62 -8.82 -7.39 -0.75
N SER A 63 -7.52 -7.62 -0.68
CA SER A 63 -6.93 -8.57 0.27
C SER A 63 -7.06 -8.09 1.70
N PHE A 64 -6.81 -6.80 1.95
CA PHE A 64 -7.03 -6.20 3.27
C PHE A 64 -8.48 -6.32 3.74
N ILE A 65 -9.45 -5.97 2.88
CA ILE A 65 -10.88 -6.01 3.22
C ILE A 65 -11.30 -7.43 3.64
N VAL A 66 -10.85 -8.46 2.92
CA VAL A 66 -11.20 -9.84 3.24
C VAL A 66 -10.51 -10.33 4.50
N VAL A 67 -9.22 -10.01 4.69
CA VAL A 67 -8.46 -10.40 5.90
C VAL A 67 -9.04 -9.77 7.16
N ILE A 68 -9.41 -8.49 7.14
CA ILE A 68 -10.00 -7.78 8.29
C ILE A 68 -11.38 -8.34 8.67
N ARG A 69 -12.12 -8.87 7.68
CA ARG A 69 -13.46 -9.46 7.87
C ARG A 69 -13.43 -10.96 8.13
N ALA A 70 -12.25 -11.58 8.11
CA ALA A 70 -12.09 -12.99 8.38
C ALA A 70 -12.14 -13.29 9.88
N ASN A 71 -12.45 -14.55 10.23
CA ASN A 71 -12.43 -15.01 11.61
C ASN A 71 -11.00 -15.31 12.07
N LEU A 72 -10.18 -14.26 12.18
CA LEU A 72 -8.78 -14.31 12.64
C LEU A 72 -8.65 -13.77 14.06
N PRO A 73 -7.58 -14.10 14.79
CA PRO A 73 -7.30 -13.51 16.09
C PRO A 73 -7.28 -11.98 16.02
N LEU A 74 -7.98 -11.31 16.94
CA LEU A 74 -8.11 -9.84 16.97
C LEU A 74 -6.73 -9.15 16.95
N LEU A 75 -5.76 -9.67 17.69
CA LEU A 75 -4.39 -9.15 17.73
C LEU A 75 -3.75 -9.10 16.32
N LEU A 76 -3.96 -10.14 15.51
CA LEU A 76 -3.43 -10.19 14.15
C LEU A 76 -4.08 -9.12 13.25
N ILE A 77 -5.40 -8.95 13.35
CA ILE A 77 -6.12 -7.91 12.61
C ILE A 77 -5.60 -6.52 13.01
N LEU A 78 -5.40 -6.26 14.31
CA LEU A 78 -4.88 -4.99 14.82
C LEU A 78 -3.46 -4.72 14.31
N ILE A 79 -2.58 -5.72 14.28
CA ILE A 79 -1.23 -5.58 13.70
C ILE A 79 -1.32 -5.22 12.21
N ILE A 80 -2.13 -5.94 11.42
CA ILE A 80 -2.26 -5.67 9.99
C ILE A 80 -2.82 -4.27 9.73
N VAL A 81 -3.86 -3.87 10.45
CA VAL A 81 -4.48 -2.54 10.29
C VAL A 81 -3.54 -1.43 10.72
N SER A 82 -2.83 -1.57 11.83
CA SER A 82 -1.88 -0.55 12.32
C SER A 82 -0.69 -0.37 11.38
N PHE A 83 -0.13 -1.46 10.84
CA PHE A 83 0.92 -1.38 9.82
C PHE A 83 0.40 -0.74 8.53
N ALA A 84 -0.78 -1.14 8.05
CA ALA A 84 -1.38 -0.55 6.85
C ALA A 84 -1.65 0.95 7.02
N ALA A 85 -2.16 1.37 8.19
CA ALA A 85 -2.38 2.77 8.52
C ALA A 85 -1.06 3.55 8.57
N SER A 86 -0.02 2.98 9.20
CA SER A 86 1.30 3.60 9.28
C SER A 86 1.92 3.82 7.91
N ILE A 87 1.82 2.83 7.03
CA ILE A 87 2.26 2.90 5.64
C ILE A 87 1.49 3.98 4.88
N LEU A 88 0.15 3.99 5.01
CA LEU A 88 -0.70 4.97 4.33
C LEU A 88 -0.37 6.41 4.77
N VAL A 89 -0.16 6.64 6.06
CA VAL A 89 0.27 7.93 6.58
C VAL A 89 1.64 8.30 6.03
N GLY A 90 2.59 7.35 6.02
CA GLY A 90 3.91 7.55 5.41
C GLY A 90 3.84 7.99 3.95
N PHE A 91 2.97 7.34 3.16
CA PHE A 91 2.73 7.68 1.76
C PHE A 91 2.10 9.05 1.56
N MET A 92 1.34 9.54 2.54
CA MET A 92 0.72 10.86 2.50
C MET A 92 1.64 11.99 2.97
N VAL A 93 2.78 11.69 3.61
CA VAL A 93 3.58 12.74 4.28
C VAL A 93 5.02 12.84 3.81
N GLU A 94 5.55 11.77 3.22
CA GLU A 94 6.95 11.70 2.80
C GLU A 94 7.10 11.36 1.31
N PRO A 95 8.16 11.87 0.64
CA PRO A 95 8.53 11.47 -0.71
C PRO A 95 9.22 10.09 -0.65
N VAL A 96 8.44 9.04 -0.42
CA VAL A 96 8.94 7.71 -0.02
C VAL A 96 9.96 7.13 -1.00
N MET A 97 9.73 7.26 -2.31
CA MET A 97 10.61 6.66 -3.32
C MET A 97 11.98 7.35 -3.37
N GLN A 98 12.03 8.64 -3.04
CA GLN A 98 13.23 9.46 -3.02
C GLN A 98 13.91 9.42 -1.64
N GLY A 99 13.13 9.28 -0.57
CA GLY A 99 13.62 9.20 0.81
C GLY A 99 14.13 7.82 1.20
N SER A 100 13.42 6.75 0.82
CA SER A 100 13.82 5.37 1.14
C SER A 100 13.13 4.34 0.25
N VAL A 101 13.85 3.84 -0.76
CA VAL A 101 13.43 2.67 -1.55
C VAL A 101 13.24 1.44 -0.65
N ALA A 102 14.03 1.32 0.42
CA ALA A 102 13.88 0.23 1.39
C ALA A 102 12.50 0.24 2.09
N TYR A 103 11.97 1.43 2.41
CA TYR A 103 10.62 1.56 2.99
C TYR A 103 9.55 1.10 2.01
N PHE A 104 9.67 1.46 0.72
CA PHE A 104 8.76 0.99 -0.31
C PHE A 104 8.85 -0.53 -0.50
N SER A 105 10.06 -1.09 -0.55
CA SER A 105 10.27 -2.55 -0.62
C SER A 105 9.66 -3.29 0.57
N ALA A 106 9.81 -2.76 1.79
CA ALA A 106 9.18 -3.31 2.98
C ALA A 106 7.64 -3.25 2.90
N THR A 107 7.08 -2.19 2.32
CA THR A 107 5.64 -2.11 2.04
C THR A 107 5.19 -3.18 1.06
N CYS A 108 5.92 -3.37 -0.04
CA CYS A 108 5.62 -4.43 -1.02
C CYS A 108 5.66 -5.82 -0.37
N PHE A 109 6.65 -6.08 0.49
CA PHE A 109 6.74 -7.32 1.25
C PHE A 109 5.51 -7.52 2.16
N PHE A 110 5.13 -6.48 2.92
CA PHE A 110 3.95 -6.52 3.78
C PHE A 110 2.66 -6.78 2.99
N PHE A 111 2.50 -6.15 1.83
CA PHE A 111 1.37 -6.39 0.93
C PHE A 111 1.34 -7.84 0.43
N GLY A 112 2.51 -8.41 0.11
CA GLY A 112 2.67 -9.82 -0.22
C GLY A 112 2.23 -10.76 0.90
N LEU A 113 2.59 -10.46 2.16
CA LEU A 113 2.17 -11.23 3.33
C LEU A 113 0.64 -11.22 3.50
N VAL A 114 0.02 -10.03 3.43
CA VAL A 114 -1.45 -9.90 3.53
C VAL A 114 -2.13 -10.61 2.37
N ARG A 115 -1.55 -10.56 1.16
CA ARG A 115 -2.07 -11.28 0.00
C ARG A 115 -1.98 -12.79 0.17
N ARG A 116 -0.90 -13.30 0.77
CA ARG A 116 -0.76 -14.73 1.08
C ARG A 116 -1.83 -15.18 2.08
N LEU A 117 -1.99 -14.46 3.17
CA LEU A 117 -3.02 -14.73 4.18
C LEU A 117 -4.44 -14.70 3.57
N TYR A 118 -4.71 -13.72 2.71
CA TYR A 118 -5.96 -13.65 1.94
C TYR A 118 -6.24 -14.94 1.14
N ASN A 119 -5.23 -15.51 0.49
CA ASN A 119 -5.39 -16.75 -0.28
C ASN A 119 -5.62 -17.95 0.64
N ASP A 120 -4.90 -18.03 1.77
CA ASP A 120 -5.06 -19.12 2.75
C ASP A 120 -6.46 -19.11 3.41
N ILE A 121 -7.09 -17.93 3.57
CA ILE A 121 -8.49 -17.81 4.03
C ILE A 121 -9.48 -18.29 2.95
N ARG A 122 -9.18 -18.05 1.68
CA ARG A 122 -10.09 -18.32 0.54
C ARG A 122 -10.04 -19.75 0.05
N LEU A 123 -8.92 -20.43 0.22
CA LEU A 123 -8.78 -21.82 -0.15
C LEU A 123 -8.99 -22.65 1.12
N PRO A 124 -10.00 -23.54 1.20
CA PRO A 124 -10.01 -24.55 2.24
C PRO A 124 -8.71 -25.33 2.07
N VAL A 125 -7.83 -25.25 3.07
CA VAL A 125 -6.65 -26.10 3.08
C VAL A 125 -7.19 -27.52 3.22
N CYS A 126 -7.20 -28.28 2.13
CA CYS A 126 -7.38 -29.73 2.18
C CYS A 126 -6.12 -30.32 2.84
N ILE A 127 -6.00 -30.15 4.15
CA ILE A 127 -5.15 -31.01 4.96
C ILE A 127 -5.96 -32.29 5.10
N ASN A 128 -5.79 -33.20 4.14
CA ASN A 128 -6.01 -34.61 4.43
C ASN A 128 -4.96 -34.99 5.47
N ASP A 129 -5.34 -34.89 6.74
CA ASP A 129 -4.57 -35.45 7.84
C ASP A 129 -4.88 -36.96 7.86
N PRO A 130 -3.97 -37.86 7.44
CA PRO A 130 -4.27 -39.29 7.37
C PRO A 130 -4.27 -39.96 8.76
N GLY A 131 -4.36 -39.20 9.85
CA GLY A 131 -4.10 -39.65 11.21
C GLY A 131 -5.28 -39.70 12.18
N SER A 132 -6.49 -39.28 11.80
CA SER A 132 -7.61 -39.19 12.76
C SER A 132 -8.61 -40.36 12.72
N GLU A 133 -8.33 -41.44 11.98
CA GLU A 133 -9.14 -42.67 11.99
C GLU A 133 -8.45 -43.79 12.78
N SER A 134 -8.17 -43.59 14.07
CA SER A 134 -7.75 -44.71 14.93
C SER A 134 -8.22 -44.67 16.39
N GLU A 135 -9.20 -43.83 16.76
CA GLU A 135 -9.72 -43.79 18.14
C GLU A 135 -11.27 -43.77 18.21
N SER A 136 -11.94 -44.65 17.46
CA SER A 136 -13.36 -44.97 17.77
C SER A 136 -13.71 -46.45 17.76
N VAL A 137 -12.72 -47.33 17.76
CA VAL A 137 -12.94 -48.75 18.09
C VAL A 137 -12.54 -48.95 19.54
N MET A 138 -13.52 -49.34 20.36
CA MET A 138 -13.41 -49.78 21.75
C MET A 138 -13.58 -48.68 22.81
N HIS A 139 -14.83 -48.31 23.11
CA HIS A 139 -15.48 -48.57 24.41
C HIS A 139 -16.93 -48.07 24.41
#